data_AF-A0A8G0PAL2-F1
#
_entry.id   AF-A0A8G0PAL2-F1
#
_cell.length_a   1.000
_cell.length_b   1.000
_cell.length_c   1.000
_cell.angle_alpha   90.00
_cell.angle_beta   90.00
_cell.angle_gamma   90.00
#
_symmetry.space_group_name_H-M   'P 1'
#
loop_
_entity.id
_entity.type
_entity.pdbx_description
1 polymer ?
#
loop_
_entity_poly.entity_id
_entity_poly.type
_entity_poly.pdbx_seq_one_letter_code
_entity_poly.pdbx_strand_id
1 'polypeptide(L)'
;MKTYHYLALINGGKKTISRYEYKDLIAYAPINFFINENNLTDCSFRVRNMIESMVLSIELVQKNNIKGSTLSIAKGLQKIYLKRSPKIKERTLLICEESINKKILTGSGLQPIGIDYLLTKDINKDDIAGLYPFKYEICSKEKIEKVIKEKDKDYYYLQPTITLNKSIFVFDPENGEVVYFDYSIQGLNFNKGNLKDLVKAINN
;
A
#
# COMPACT_ATOMS: atom_id res chain seq x y z
N MET A 1 7.49 1.32 -21.90
CA MET A 1 6.51 2.08 -21.08
C MET A 1 6.05 1.15 -19.96
N LYS A 2 6.16 1.54 -18.68
CA LYS A 2 5.68 0.70 -17.58
C LYS A 2 4.17 0.88 -17.44
N THR A 3 3.42 -0.21 -17.41
CA THR A 3 1.98 -0.21 -17.15
C THR A 3 1.78 -0.39 -15.65
N TYR A 4 0.94 0.45 -15.05
CA TYR A 4 0.56 0.32 -13.64
C TYR A 4 -0.92 -0.06 -13.55
N HIS A 5 -1.24 -0.95 -12.62
CA HIS A 5 -2.56 -1.53 -12.48
C HIS A 5 -3.24 -0.99 -11.23
N TYR A 6 -4.44 -0.45 -11.40
CA TYR A 6 -5.23 0.16 -10.34
C TYR A 6 -6.67 -0.32 -10.44
N LEU A 7 -7.33 -0.48 -9.29
CA LEU A 7 -8.77 -0.30 -9.22
C LEU A 7 -9.02 1.21 -9.16
N ALA A 8 -9.90 1.74 -10.01
CA ALA A 8 -10.09 3.17 -10.12
C ALA A 8 -11.57 3.55 -10.24
N LEU A 9 -11.92 4.67 -9.60
CA LEU A 9 -13.18 5.36 -9.79
C LEU A 9 -12.96 6.54 -10.73
N ILE A 10 -13.76 6.59 -11.80
CA ILE A 10 -13.72 7.64 -12.82
C ILE A 10 -15.13 8.21 -13.03
N ASN A 11 -15.21 9.51 -13.31
CA ASN A 11 -16.45 10.10 -13.81
C ASN A 11 -16.66 9.66 -15.25
N GLY A 12 -17.78 8.97 -15.52
CA GLY A 12 -18.13 8.56 -16.88
C GLY A 12 -18.38 9.73 -17.84
N GLY A 13 -18.66 9.41 -19.11
CA GLY A 13 -19.08 10.39 -20.12
C GLY A 13 -18.14 10.55 -21.32
N LYS A 14 -16.95 9.94 -21.29
CA LYS A 14 -16.10 9.86 -22.49
C LYS A 14 -16.58 8.74 -23.41
N LYS A 15 -16.54 8.99 -24.73
CA LYS A 15 -17.03 8.07 -25.77
C LYS A 15 -16.36 6.69 -25.77
N THR A 16 -15.10 6.59 -25.34
CA THR A 16 -14.35 5.33 -25.33
C THR A 16 -13.45 5.26 -24.09
N ILE A 17 -13.16 4.03 -23.64
CA ILE A 17 -12.30 3.78 -22.47
C ILE A 17 -10.89 4.34 -22.69
N SER A 18 -10.38 4.28 -23.93
CA SER A 18 -9.05 4.78 -24.30
C SER A 18 -8.86 6.29 -24.12
N ARG A 19 -9.92 7.06 -23.89
CA ARG A 19 -9.86 8.52 -23.69
C ARG A 19 -9.76 8.93 -22.23
N TYR A 20 -9.89 7.99 -21.29
CA TYR A 20 -9.63 8.26 -19.88
C TYR A 20 -8.12 8.29 -19.62
N GLU A 21 -7.68 9.31 -18.92
CA GLU A 21 -6.32 9.57 -18.52
C GLU A 21 -6.25 9.64 -16.99
N TYR A 22 -5.04 9.69 -16.45
CA TYR A 22 -4.81 9.77 -15.00
C TYR A 22 -5.52 10.97 -14.33
N LYS A 23 -5.73 12.07 -15.06
CA LYS A 23 -6.44 13.26 -14.55
C LYS A 23 -7.95 13.05 -14.38
N ASP A 24 -8.52 12.00 -14.95
CA ASP A 24 -9.95 11.68 -14.84
C ASP A 24 -10.25 10.77 -13.63
N LEU A 25 -9.21 10.30 -12.94
CA LEU A 25 -9.35 9.47 -11.74
C LEU A 25 -9.83 10.33 -10.56
N ILE A 26 -10.96 9.95 -9.97
CA ILE A 26 -11.47 10.57 -8.73
C ILE A 26 -10.75 9.97 -7.53
N ALA A 27 -10.64 8.64 -7.53
CA ALA A 27 -9.95 7.86 -6.52
C ALA A 27 -9.39 6.61 -7.18
N TYR A 28 -8.32 6.07 -6.63
CA TYR A 28 -7.75 4.81 -7.09
C TYR A 28 -7.07 4.08 -5.94
N ALA A 29 -7.11 2.75 -6.00
CA ALA A 29 -6.41 1.85 -5.10
C ALA A 29 -5.48 0.97 -5.94
N PRO A 30 -4.17 0.99 -5.69
CA PRO A 30 -3.22 0.28 -6.53
C PRO A 30 -3.25 -1.24 -6.30
N ILE A 31 -3.00 -2.00 -7.36
CA ILE A 31 -2.77 -3.44 -7.32
C ILE A 31 -1.28 -3.66 -7.06
N ASN A 32 -0.95 -4.55 -6.12
CA ASN A 32 0.40 -4.84 -5.70
C ASN A 32 1.11 -5.81 -6.67
N PHE A 33 1.08 -5.43 -7.94
CA PHE A 33 1.44 -6.26 -9.08
C PHE A 33 2.87 -6.80 -9.04
N PHE A 34 3.78 -6.02 -8.46
CA PHE A 34 5.20 -6.36 -8.42
C PHE A 34 5.61 -7.13 -7.16
N ILE A 35 4.66 -7.43 -6.27
CA ILE A 35 4.92 -8.13 -5.01
C ILE A 35 4.08 -9.41 -4.97
N ASN A 36 2.78 -9.35 -4.68
CA ASN A 36 1.97 -10.54 -4.40
C ASN A 36 0.64 -10.61 -5.17
N GLU A 37 0.48 -9.73 -6.17
CA GLU A 37 -0.73 -9.66 -7.01
C GLU A 37 -0.38 -9.61 -8.50
N ASN A 38 0.41 -10.58 -8.95
CA ASN A 38 1.02 -10.61 -10.29
C ASN A 38 0.00 -10.70 -11.43
N ASN A 39 -1.27 -11.01 -11.14
CA ASN A 39 -2.40 -10.93 -12.06
C ASN A 39 -3.45 -9.95 -11.54
N LEU A 40 -4.24 -9.36 -12.46
CA LEU A 40 -5.30 -8.40 -12.10
C LEU A 40 -6.35 -8.98 -11.14
N THR A 41 -6.56 -10.30 -11.17
CA THR A 41 -7.52 -11.02 -10.32
C THR A 41 -6.97 -11.37 -8.95
N ASP A 42 -5.65 -11.26 -8.75
CA ASP A 42 -5.00 -11.69 -7.50
C ASP A 42 -5.32 -10.77 -6.33
N CYS A 43 -5.83 -9.55 -6.59
CA CYS A 43 -6.32 -8.61 -5.58
C CYS A 43 -7.78 -8.85 -5.18
N SER A 44 -8.47 -9.83 -5.80
CA SER A 44 -9.92 -10.07 -5.60
C SER A 44 -10.31 -10.21 -4.14
N PHE A 45 -9.48 -10.86 -3.33
CA PHE A 45 -9.69 -11.04 -1.88
C PHE A 45 -9.84 -9.72 -1.11
N ARG A 46 -9.27 -8.62 -1.60
CA ARG A 46 -9.30 -7.30 -0.96
C ARG A 46 -10.02 -6.22 -1.75
N VAL A 47 -10.71 -6.55 -2.85
CA VAL A 47 -11.45 -5.56 -3.67
C VAL A 47 -12.46 -4.79 -2.82
N ARG A 48 -13.13 -5.45 -1.86
CA ARG A 48 -14.00 -4.77 -0.89
C ARG A 48 -13.25 -3.67 -0.14
N ASN A 49 -12.13 -4.00 0.51
CA ASN A 49 -11.34 -3.02 1.25
C ASN A 49 -10.78 -1.91 0.35
N MET A 50 -10.44 -2.23 -0.91
CA MET A 50 -10.04 -1.21 -1.89
C MET A 50 -11.17 -0.22 -2.18
N ILE A 51 -12.40 -0.69 -2.35
CA ILE A 51 -13.57 0.17 -2.58
C ILE A 51 -13.87 1.01 -1.33
N GLU A 52 -13.94 0.37 -0.17
CA GLU A 52 -14.23 1.05 1.11
C GLU A 52 -13.18 2.14 1.40
N SER A 53 -11.90 1.83 1.25
CA SER A 53 -10.82 2.82 1.44
C SER A 53 -10.91 3.99 0.46
N MET A 54 -11.34 3.77 -0.79
CA MET A 54 -11.58 4.85 -1.74
C MET A 54 -12.73 5.75 -1.29
N VAL A 55 -13.87 5.17 -0.88
CA VAL A 55 -15.03 5.93 -0.36
C VAL A 55 -14.64 6.76 0.86
N LEU A 56 -14.02 6.12 1.86
CA LEU A 56 -13.56 6.79 3.07
C LEU A 56 -12.55 7.90 2.77
N SER A 57 -11.66 7.70 1.79
CA SER A 57 -10.70 8.73 1.38
C SER A 57 -11.40 9.94 0.75
N ILE A 58 -12.41 9.72 -0.10
CA ILE A 58 -13.22 10.79 -0.71
C ILE A 58 -13.95 11.58 0.39
N GLU A 59 -14.60 10.89 1.33
CA GLU A 59 -15.28 11.52 2.45
C GLU A 59 -14.32 12.36 3.31
N LEU A 60 -13.12 11.85 3.59
CA LEU A 60 -12.12 12.60 4.34
C LEU A 60 -11.61 13.83 3.60
N VAL A 61 -11.38 13.72 2.29
CA VAL A 61 -11.00 14.86 1.45
C VAL A 61 -12.07 15.95 1.48
N GLN A 62 -13.34 15.57 1.31
CA GLN A 62 -14.47 16.49 1.34
C GLN A 62 -14.65 17.12 2.72
N LYS A 63 -14.72 16.30 3.77
CA LYS A 63 -14.91 16.74 5.17
C LYS A 63 -13.82 17.70 5.64
N ASN A 64 -12.57 17.48 5.23
CA ASN A 64 -11.43 18.29 5.63
C ASN A 64 -11.08 19.37 4.59
N ASN A 65 -11.89 19.52 3.54
CA ASN A 65 -11.70 20.51 2.48
C ASN A 65 -10.27 20.47 1.89
N ILE A 66 -9.73 19.26 1.69
CA ILE A 66 -8.38 19.07 1.15
C ILE A 66 -8.42 19.39 -0.34
N LYS A 67 -7.57 20.34 -0.78
CA LYS A 67 -7.54 20.81 -2.17
C LYS A 67 -6.13 20.72 -2.76
N GLY A 68 -6.06 20.86 -4.08
CA GLY A 68 -4.81 21.00 -4.82
C GLY A 68 -4.45 19.76 -5.63
N SER A 69 -3.16 19.60 -5.90
CA SER A 69 -2.64 18.48 -6.70
C SER A 69 -2.80 17.12 -5.99
N THR A 70 -2.68 16.02 -6.73
CA THR A 70 -2.65 14.65 -6.18
C THR A 70 -1.67 14.50 -5.02
N LEU A 71 -0.48 15.12 -5.12
CA LEU A 71 0.51 15.12 -4.03
C LEU A 71 0.01 15.87 -2.80
N SER A 72 -0.68 17.00 -2.99
CA SER A 72 -1.23 17.80 -1.89
C SER A 72 -2.34 17.03 -1.17
N ILE A 73 -3.20 16.35 -1.93
CA ILE A 73 -4.24 15.47 -1.42
C ILE A 73 -3.64 14.30 -0.64
N ALA A 74 -2.65 13.60 -1.22
CA ALA A 74 -1.95 12.49 -0.56
C ALA A 74 -1.31 12.93 0.75
N LYS A 75 -0.60 14.07 0.78
CA LYS A 75 -0.02 14.62 2.02
C LYS A 75 -1.08 15.02 3.05
N GLY A 76 -2.22 15.54 2.60
CA GLY A 76 -3.36 15.88 3.47
C GLY A 76 -3.94 14.63 4.14
N LEU A 77 -4.18 13.59 3.35
CA LEU A 77 -4.64 12.29 3.84
C LEU A 77 -3.61 11.63 4.77
N GLN A 78 -2.32 11.66 4.42
CA GLN A 78 -1.23 11.16 5.26
C GLN A 78 -1.28 11.77 6.67
N LYS A 79 -1.42 13.10 6.77
CA LYS A 79 -1.53 13.78 8.09
C LYS A 79 -2.72 13.28 8.92
N ILE A 80 -3.84 12.91 8.27
CA ILE A 80 -5.02 12.38 8.95
C ILE A 80 -4.75 10.95 9.43
N TYR A 81 -4.22 10.09 8.55
CA TYR A 81 -3.98 8.68 8.88
C TYR A 81 -2.87 8.48 9.90
N LEU A 82 -1.82 9.31 9.88
CA LEU A 82 -0.77 9.28 10.91
C LEU A 82 -1.32 9.49 12.33
N LYS A 83 -2.40 10.28 12.50
CA LYS A 83 -3.07 10.44 13.80
C LYS A 83 -3.84 9.20 14.24
N ARG A 84 -4.12 8.26 13.34
CA ARG A 84 -4.81 6.99 13.64
C ARG A 84 -3.84 5.86 13.94
N SER A 85 -2.58 6.01 13.53
CA SER A 85 -1.55 4.98 13.63
C SER A 85 -1.29 4.46 15.04
N PRO A 86 -1.49 5.21 16.14
CA PRO A 86 -1.38 4.66 17.49
C PRO A 86 -2.30 3.47 17.77
N LYS A 87 -3.47 3.39 17.11
CA LYS A 87 -4.40 2.25 17.24
C LYS A 87 -3.77 0.91 16.84
N ILE A 88 -2.72 0.93 16.00
CA ILE A 88 -2.05 -0.29 15.54
C ILE A 88 -1.45 -1.08 16.72
N LYS A 89 -1.12 -0.45 17.86
CA LYS A 89 -0.62 -1.13 19.07
C LYS A 89 -1.61 -2.12 19.68
N GLU A 90 -2.90 -1.92 19.43
CA GLU A 90 -3.97 -2.66 20.08
C GLU A 90 -4.16 -4.07 19.49
N ARG A 91 -3.68 -4.28 18.25
CA ARG A 91 -3.91 -5.47 17.43
C ARG A 91 -2.61 -6.04 16.86
N THR A 92 -2.67 -7.22 16.27
CA THR A 92 -1.51 -7.84 15.62
C THR A 92 -1.36 -7.30 14.19
N LEU A 93 -0.20 -6.74 13.84
CA LEU A 93 0.11 -6.35 12.47
C LEU A 93 0.58 -7.55 11.64
N LEU A 94 -0.17 -7.91 10.60
CA LEU A 94 0.22 -8.90 9.61
C LEU A 94 1.14 -8.30 8.56
N ILE A 95 2.30 -8.93 8.36
CA ILE A 95 3.29 -8.56 7.34
C ILE A 95 3.44 -9.76 6.39
N CYS A 96 3.03 -9.59 5.13
CA CYS A 96 3.14 -10.65 4.14
C CYS A 96 4.61 -10.99 3.88
N GLU A 97 4.97 -12.27 3.98
CA GLU A 97 6.35 -12.73 3.75
C GLU A 97 6.87 -12.34 2.35
N GLU A 98 6.01 -12.37 1.34
CA GLU A 98 6.36 -11.97 -0.04
C GLU A 98 6.73 -10.49 -0.18
N SER A 99 6.38 -9.65 0.80
CA SER A 99 6.76 -8.24 0.84
C SER A 99 8.15 -8.00 1.44
N ILE A 100 8.74 -9.03 2.06
CA ILE A 100 10.06 -9.00 2.70
C ILE A 100 11.12 -9.42 1.70
N ASN A 101 12.24 -8.69 1.64
CA ASN A 101 13.40 -9.00 0.81
C ASN A 101 13.09 -9.18 -0.70
N LYS A 102 11.93 -8.69 -1.18
CA LYS A 102 11.56 -8.76 -2.58
C LYS A 102 12.13 -7.57 -3.34
N LYS A 103 13.10 -7.84 -4.21
CA LYS A 103 13.57 -6.87 -5.22
C LYS A 103 12.58 -6.87 -6.37
N ILE A 104 11.95 -5.72 -6.62
CA ILE A 104 11.16 -5.54 -7.84
C ILE A 104 12.15 -5.47 -9.00
N LEU A 105 12.19 -6.53 -9.83
CA LEU A 105 12.95 -6.54 -11.08
C LEU A 105 12.31 -5.54 -12.04
N THR A 106 12.86 -4.33 -12.11
CA THR A 106 12.50 -3.38 -13.15
C THR A 106 13.26 -3.74 -14.42
N GLY A 107 12.84 -4.78 -15.11
CA GLY A 107 13.40 -5.13 -16.42
C GLY A 107 13.00 -4.08 -17.45
N SER A 108 13.99 -3.32 -17.93
CA SER A 108 13.92 -2.60 -19.20
C SER A 108 14.95 -3.21 -20.13
N GLY A 109 14.52 -4.12 -21.01
CA GLY A 109 15.33 -4.64 -22.10
C GLY A 109 16.49 -5.54 -21.67
N LEU A 110 16.72 -6.59 -22.46
CA LEU A 110 18.01 -7.26 -22.46
C LEU A 110 19.07 -6.25 -22.92
N GLN A 111 20.00 -5.91 -22.04
CA GLN A 111 21.39 -5.72 -22.43
C GLN A 111 22.25 -6.65 -21.58
N PRO A 112 23.06 -7.53 -22.19
CA PRO A 112 24.07 -8.30 -21.47
C PRO A 112 25.26 -7.38 -21.24
N ILE A 113 25.17 -6.53 -20.22
CA ILE A 113 26.33 -5.87 -19.67
C ILE A 113 26.41 -6.39 -18.25
N GLY A 114 27.31 -7.35 -18.05
CA GLY A 114 27.52 -7.96 -16.75
C GLY A 114 27.93 -6.89 -15.77
N ILE A 115 27.18 -6.72 -14.69
CA ILE A 115 27.69 -6.15 -13.45
C ILE A 115 26.86 -6.70 -12.28
N ASP A 116 27.59 -7.04 -11.24
CA ASP A 116 27.25 -7.21 -9.81
C ASP A 116 26.36 -6.10 -9.19
N TYR A 117 25.25 -5.67 -9.82
CA TYR A 117 24.50 -4.49 -9.39
C TYR A 117 23.33 -4.78 -8.43
N LEU A 118 23.68 -4.55 -7.15
CA LEU A 118 22.86 -4.08 -6.03
C LEU A 118 21.85 -5.08 -5.47
N LEU A 119 22.39 -6.03 -4.72
CA LEU A 119 21.76 -6.77 -3.64
C LEU A 119 21.35 -5.81 -2.51
N THR A 120 20.25 -5.07 -2.64
CA THR A 120 19.67 -4.39 -1.47
C THR A 120 18.75 -5.36 -0.74
N LYS A 121 19.31 -6.06 0.25
CA LYS A 121 18.54 -6.72 1.32
C LYS A 121 17.87 -5.63 2.16
N ASP A 122 16.79 -5.04 1.66
CA ASP A 122 16.26 -3.80 2.22
C ASP A 122 15.47 -3.98 3.52
N ILE A 123 15.00 -5.20 3.81
CA ILE A 123 14.50 -5.62 5.12
C ILE A 123 14.42 -7.15 5.18
N ASN A 124 14.83 -7.75 6.30
CA ASN A 124 14.67 -9.18 6.59
C ASN A 124 13.81 -9.40 7.85
N LYS A 125 13.59 -10.67 8.23
CA LYS A 125 12.78 -11.01 9.41
C LYS A 125 13.40 -10.51 10.72
N ASP A 126 14.73 -10.58 10.85
CA ASP A 126 15.46 -10.10 12.04
C ASP A 126 15.37 -8.58 12.19
N ASP A 127 15.38 -7.84 11.07
CA ASP A 127 15.18 -6.39 11.06
C ASP A 127 13.79 -6.02 11.56
N ILE A 128 12.76 -6.78 11.17
CA ILE A 128 11.40 -6.58 11.67
C ILE A 128 11.36 -6.82 13.18
N ALA A 129 11.92 -7.94 13.63
CA ALA A 129 11.98 -8.29 15.05
C ALA A 129 12.73 -7.24 15.89
N GLY A 130 13.82 -6.69 15.37
CA GLY A 130 14.64 -5.70 16.06
C GLY A 130 14.08 -4.27 16.02
N LEU A 131 13.26 -3.92 15.03
CA LEU A 131 12.77 -2.55 14.83
C LEU A 131 11.31 -2.35 15.22
N TYR A 132 10.47 -3.40 15.19
CA TYR A 132 9.03 -3.31 15.43
C TYR A 132 8.66 -3.89 16.82
N PRO A 133 8.45 -3.05 17.84
CA PRO A 133 8.29 -3.52 19.23
C PRO A 133 6.86 -3.93 19.60
N PHE A 134 5.89 -3.82 18.67
CA PHE A 134 4.48 -4.14 18.92
C PHE A 134 4.13 -5.54 18.44
N LYS A 135 2.90 -6.02 18.71
CA LYS A 135 2.44 -7.33 18.23
C LYS A 135 2.45 -7.37 16.69
N TYR A 136 3.15 -8.36 16.13
CA TYR A 136 3.19 -8.59 14.69
C TYR A 136 3.28 -10.09 14.38
N GLU A 137 2.88 -10.44 13.16
CA GLU A 137 3.02 -11.78 12.61
C GLU A 137 3.52 -11.66 11.16
N ILE A 138 4.62 -12.34 10.84
CA ILE A 138 5.05 -12.51 9.44
C ILE A 138 4.33 -13.75 8.91
N CYS A 139 3.48 -13.57 7.90
CA CYS A 139 2.54 -14.60 7.46
C CYS A 139 2.46 -14.72 5.93
N SER A 140 1.80 -15.76 5.46
CA SER A 140 1.53 -15.97 4.04
C SER A 140 0.44 -15.03 3.53
N LYS A 141 0.29 -14.93 2.20
CA LYS A 141 -0.81 -14.18 1.58
C LYS A 141 -2.16 -14.73 2.03
N GLU A 142 -2.33 -16.05 2.05
CA GLU A 142 -3.58 -16.75 2.37
C GLU A 142 -4.09 -16.42 3.79
N LYS A 143 -3.19 -16.18 4.76
CA LYS A 143 -3.57 -15.72 6.09
C LYS A 143 -4.21 -14.34 6.06
N ILE A 144 -3.66 -13.41 5.25
CA ILE A 144 -4.25 -12.08 5.06
C ILE A 144 -5.60 -12.20 4.34
N GLU A 145 -5.70 -13.04 3.31
CA GLU A 145 -6.98 -13.29 2.61
C GLU A 145 -8.05 -13.79 3.58
N LYS A 146 -7.69 -14.76 4.45
CA LYS A 146 -8.57 -15.30 5.49
C LYS A 146 -9.03 -14.21 6.46
N VAL A 147 -8.11 -13.41 6.99
CA VAL A 147 -8.42 -12.32 7.95
C VAL A 147 -9.33 -11.26 7.33
N ILE A 148 -9.14 -10.91 6.05
CA ILE A 148 -10.03 -9.99 5.33
C ILE A 148 -11.42 -10.60 5.12
N LYS A 149 -11.48 -11.88 4.71
CA LYS A 149 -12.74 -12.60 4.51
C LYS A 149 -13.55 -12.72 5.81
N GLU A 150 -12.88 -13.00 6.91
CA GLU A 150 -13.48 -13.19 8.24
C GLU A 150 -13.74 -11.87 8.97
N LYS A 151 -13.23 -10.74 8.45
CA LYS A 151 -13.31 -9.42 9.09
C LYS A 151 -12.72 -9.43 10.51
N ASP A 152 -11.60 -10.13 10.67
CA ASP A 152 -11.03 -10.41 11.97
C ASP A 152 -10.45 -9.15 12.61
N LYS A 153 -11.08 -8.72 13.71
CA LYS A 153 -10.77 -7.47 14.43
C LYS A 153 -9.53 -7.56 15.30
N ASP A 154 -8.90 -8.73 15.41
CA ASP A 154 -7.67 -8.88 16.18
C ASP A 154 -6.44 -8.48 15.34
N TYR A 155 -6.63 -8.17 14.06
CA TYR A 155 -5.54 -7.92 13.11
C TYR A 155 -5.67 -6.60 12.36
N TYR A 156 -4.50 -6.10 11.94
CA TYR A 156 -4.32 -5.18 10.83
C TYR A 156 -3.42 -5.85 9.78
N TYR A 157 -3.44 -5.39 8.53
CA TYR A 157 -2.48 -5.89 7.53
C TYR A 157 -1.73 -4.76 6.82
N LEU A 158 -0.42 -4.97 6.65
CA LEU A 158 0.47 -4.08 5.91
C LEU A 158 0.36 -4.38 4.41
N GLN A 159 0.16 -3.33 3.63
CA GLN A 159 0.12 -3.40 2.17
C GLN A 159 1.06 -2.35 1.59
N PRO A 160 2.33 -2.69 1.30
CA PRO A 160 3.13 -1.86 0.42
C PRO A 160 2.53 -1.90 -0.98
N THR A 161 2.58 -0.77 -1.68
CA THR A 161 2.25 -0.74 -3.09
C THR A 161 3.24 0.12 -3.86
N ILE A 162 3.85 -0.50 -4.86
CA ILE A 162 4.93 0.10 -5.64
C ILE A 162 4.44 0.32 -7.06
N THR A 163 4.40 1.59 -7.47
CA THR A 163 4.09 2.01 -8.83
C THR A 163 5.25 2.86 -9.37
N LEU A 164 4.98 4.04 -9.96
CA LEU A 164 6.03 5.06 -10.12
C LEU A 164 6.41 5.65 -8.76
N ASN A 165 5.44 5.72 -7.86
CA ASN A 165 5.58 6.16 -6.49
C ASN A 165 5.42 4.98 -5.54
N LYS A 166 5.92 5.12 -4.32
CA LYS A 166 5.75 4.13 -3.27
C LYS A 166 4.70 4.63 -2.29
N SER A 167 3.78 3.74 -1.96
CA SER A 167 2.75 3.97 -0.95
C SER A 167 2.73 2.81 0.02
N ILE A 168 2.74 3.08 1.32
CA ILE A 168 2.70 2.06 2.36
C ILE A 168 1.42 2.28 3.15
N PHE A 169 0.57 1.27 3.18
CA PHE A 169 -0.70 1.31 3.90
C PHE A 169 -0.73 0.28 5.01
N VAL A 170 -1.44 0.59 6.10
CA VAL A 170 -1.95 -0.41 7.03
C VAL A 170 -3.47 -0.29 7.03
N PHE A 171 -4.15 -1.42 6.84
CA PHE A 171 -5.60 -1.48 6.70
C PHE A 171 -6.24 -2.28 7.83
N ASP A 172 -7.43 -1.84 8.23
CA ASP A 172 -8.37 -2.64 9.01
C ASP A 172 -9.09 -3.65 8.08
N PRO A 173 -8.98 -4.96 8.33
CA PRO A 173 -9.63 -5.98 7.51
C PRO A 173 -11.16 -5.95 7.58
N GLU A 174 -11.76 -5.41 8.66
CA GLU A 174 -13.21 -5.41 8.86
C GLU A 174 -13.93 -4.50 7.85
N ASN A 175 -13.38 -3.30 7.66
CA ASN A 175 -14.04 -2.20 6.97
C ASN A 175 -13.15 -1.50 5.92
N GLY A 176 -11.90 -1.94 5.73
CA GLY A 176 -10.98 -1.31 4.77
C GLY A 176 -10.47 0.06 5.21
N GLU A 177 -10.66 0.46 6.47
CA GLU A 177 -10.13 1.73 6.99
C GLU A 177 -8.61 1.74 6.90
N VAL A 178 -8.05 2.83 6.36
CA VAL A 178 -6.61 3.08 6.41
C VAL A 178 -6.25 3.65 7.78
N VAL A 179 -5.45 2.91 8.55
CA VAL A 179 -4.96 3.32 9.89
C VAL A 179 -3.53 3.87 9.85
N TYR A 180 -2.81 3.64 8.77
CA TYR A 180 -1.54 4.28 8.47
C TYR A 180 -1.37 4.44 6.96
N PHE A 181 -0.79 5.56 6.56
CA PHE A 181 -0.42 5.83 5.18
C PHE A 181 0.90 6.58 5.14
N ASP A 182 1.83 6.10 4.32
CA ASP A 182 3.02 6.82 3.91
C ASP A 182 3.16 6.85 2.39
N TYR A 183 3.70 7.94 1.87
CA TYR A 183 3.86 8.20 0.46
C TYR A 183 5.24 8.79 0.18
N SER A 184 5.96 8.18 -0.75
CA SER A 184 7.20 8.72 -1.30
C SER A 184 7.14 8.81 -2.82
N ILE A 185 7.66 9.93 -3.33
CA ILE A 185 7.94 10.07 -4.76
C ILE A 185 9.12 9.14 -5.05
N GLN A 186 8.87 8.12 -5.88
CA GLN A 186 9.80 6.99 -6.12
C GLN A 186 10.00 6.05 -4.91
N GLY A 187 10.56 4.87 -5.21
CA GLY A 187 10.83 3.78 -4.26
C GLY A 187 10.54 2.43 -4.90
N LEU A 188 11.39 1.43 -4.62
CA LEU A 188 11.32 0.11 -5.29
C LEU A 188 10.86 -1.01 -4.37
N ASN A 189 10.72 -0.76 -3.08
CA ASN A 189 10.32 -1.75 -2.08
C ASN A 189 10.02 -1.09 -0.72
N PHE A 190 9.44 -1.91 0.16
CA PHE A 190 9.38 -1.67 1.60
C PHE A 190 10.75 -1.97 2.24
N ASN A 191 11.23 -1.08 3.10
CA ASN A 191 12.58 -1.15 3.68
C ASN A 191 12.62 -0.76 5.17
N LYS A 192 13.78 -0.90 5.82
CA LYS A 192 13.96 -0.54 7.25
C LYS A 192 13.55 0.90 7.57
N GLY A 193 13.76 1.84 6.65
CA GLY A 193 13.35 3.23 6.82
C GLY A 193 11.83 3.35 6.95
N ASN A 194 11.09 2.69 6.06
CA ASN A 194 9.63 2.67 6.13
C ASN A 194 9.10 2.00 7.40
N LEU A 195 9.77 0.94 7.87
CA LEU A 195 9.40 0.32 9.15
C LEU A 195 9.65 1.27 10.34
N LYS A 196 10.78 2.00 10.35
CA LYS A 196 11.08 3.00 11.38
C LYS A 196 10.06 4.14 11.38
N ASP A 197 9.66 4.63 10.20
CA ASP A 197 8.66 5.69 10.06
C ASP A 197 7.28 5.22 10.56
N LEU A 198 6.91 3.97 10.24
CA LEU A 198 5.70 3.34 10.79
C LEU A 198 5.76 3.26 12.33
N VAL A 199 6.86 2.74 12.89
CA VAL A 199 7.03 2.63 14.36
C VAL A 199 6.98 4.00 15.04
N LYS A 200 7.60 5.01 14.42
CA LYS A 200 7.51 6.39 14.90
C LYS A 200 6.08 6.91 14.87
N ALA A 201 5.33 6.67 13.79
CA ALA A 201 3.94 7.09 13.67
C ALA A 201 3.04 6.41 14.71
N ILE A 202 3.29 5.14 15.01
CA ILE A 202 2.56 4.39 16.04
C ILE A 202 2.84 4.96 17.45
N ASN A 203 4.03 5.53 17.68
CA ASN A 203 4.42 6.08 18.99
C ASN A 203 4.01 7.52 19.26
N ASN A 204 3.63 8.30 18.25
CA ASN A 204 3.19 9.69 18.40
C ASN A 204 1.73 9.79 18.77
#